data_AF-A8SZG1-F1
#
_entry.id   AF-A8SZG1-F1
#
_cell.length_a   1.000
_cell.length_b   1.000
_cell.length_c   1.000
_cell.angle_alpha   90.00
_cell.angle_beta   90.00
_cell.angle_gamma   90.00
#
_symmetry.space_group_name_H-M   'P 1'
#
loop_
_entity.id
_entity.type
_entity.pdbx_description
1 polymer ?
#
loop_
_entity_poly.entity_id
_entity_poly.type
_entity_poly.pdbx_seq_one_letter_code
_entity_poly.pdbx_strand_id
1 'polypeptide(L)'
;MKILLAMISLFFSAFVHASLYFGPPDGENIIDINSSDGFLFKVEDGIYVQTHSEDFVLGIAALTENLKQTRTGRAIINQVSHYAPIALPNEARALAFHSEELSHTITEKIHVVIRPPQNGKQFVTEPLLVSPDFVSHQSNGLGVPAVIYFDIDNAVLIPGHSTIIEPSIALGHELIHARDYLSGGLPTGTQRIRHVAPVAGTTHQGQEFSQGEVVEFNLMKREIEATGISYQKGNTKPKTLTTSRQASIERRESVMIAWEEALKNKSVSKGDYARVKTNIQRLKSEVPVSEYHLSKEFGHQARDMYWPGSMIEYSSVPTDITLKHVVQTTSGVLASTMLSTTRVSEALHSSPRSLLLISTSLIERKNGFPKLDKVLRTALELAAKANRKIALLEGDEFASLSETERRLTVATIDKAVGSITKDHSPSAIIQFNTEGIGGEGAALLTQADHVILISTHHDLSALATSEYIAASAKKLLVNRIIRPVQPSQSVFYANRLRWSKLAEQANVTLVANSTLPKSKKCWSL
;
A
#
# COMPACT_ATOMS: atom_id res chain seq x y z
N MET A 1 -20.10 29.79 35.35
CA MET A 1 -20.45 28.48 34.72
C MET A 1 -20.58 28.56 33.18
N LYS A 2 -19.86 29.46 32.49
CA LYS A 2 -19.83 29.56 31.01
C LYS A 2 -18.42 29.47 30.40
N ILE A 3 -17.38 29.29 31.21
CA ILE A 3 -15.97 29.22 30.77
C ILE A 3 -15.49 27.76 30.67
N LEU A 4 -16.21 26.80 31.27
CA LEU A 4 -15.80 25.39 31.27
C LEU A 4 -16.23 24.62 30.00
N LEU A 5 -17.22 25.12 29.23
CA LEU A 5 -17.66 24.47 27.99
C LEU A 5 -16.81 24.81 26.76
N ALA A 6 -16.05 25.91 26.78
CA ALA A 6 -15.18 26.29 25.66
C ALA A 6 -13.86 25.49 25.64
N MET A 7 -13.41 24.98 26.79
CA MET A 7 -12.17 24.18 26.91
C MET A 7 -12.36 22.69 26.56
N ILE A 8 -13.58 22.18 26.59
CA ILE A 8 -13.87 20.79 26.20
C ILE A 8 -14.05 20.67 24.67
N SER A 9 -14.27 21.79 23.97
CA SER A 9 -14.39 21.81 22.50
C SER A 9 -13.05 21.97 21.76
N LEU A 10 -11.91 21.99 22.47
CA LEU A 10 -10.57 22.16 21.88
C LEU A 10 -9.68 20.90 21.94
N PHE A 11 -10.18 19.78 22.46
CA PHE A 11 -9.44 18.51 22.57
C PHE A 11 -10.00 17.34 21.78
N PHE A 12 -11.07 17.54 21.02
CA PHE A 12 -11.33 16.70 19.84
C PHE A 12 -10.64 17.34 18.66
N SER A 13 -9.31 17.20 18.60
CA SER A 13 -8.65 17.21 17.29
C SER A 13 -9.40 16.15 16.47
N ALA A 14 -10.06 16.60 15.42
CA ALA A 14 -10.63 15.71 14.45
C ALA A 14 -9.48 14.80 13.99
N PHE A 15 -9.50 13.55 14.44
CA PHE A 15 -8.79 12.47 13.79
C PHE A 15 -9.44 12.33 12.41
N VAL A 16 -9.07 13.24 11.50
CA VAL A 16 -9.22 13.00 10.07
C VAL A 16 -8.26 11.86 9.82
N HIS A 17 -8.73 10.63 9.99
CA HIS A 17 -8.15 9.50 9.31
C HIS A 17 -8.19 9.92 7.85
N ALA A 18 -7.03 10.26 7.28
CA ALA A 18 -6.94 10.47 5.85
C ALA A 18 -7.44 9.16 5.23
N SER A 19 -8.68 9.16 4.74
CA SER A 19 -9.22 8.00 4.05
C SER A 19 -8.36 7.86 2.81
N LEU A 20 -7.50 6.85 2.80
CA LEU A 20 -6.60 6.58 1.69
C LEU A 20 -7.44 6.51 0.39
N TYR A 21 -7.10 7.35 -0.58
CA TYR A 21 -7.84 7.43 -1.84
C TYR A 21 -7.40 6.28 -2.75
N PHE A 22 -8.37 5.54 -3.29
CA PHE A 22 -8.16 4.45 -4.25
C PHE A 22 -9.00 4.64 -5.52
N GLY A 23 -9.22 5.91 -5.91
CA GLY A 23 -9.87 6.23 -7.19
C GLY A 23 -8.94 6.24 -8.38
N PRO A 24 -9.35 6.71 -9.57
CA PRO A 24 -8.44 6.82 -10.72
C PRO A 24 -7.21 7.68 -10.43
N PRO A 25 -6.10 7.47 -11.16
CA PRO A 25 -4.95 8.37 -11.09
C PRO A 25 -5.40 9.82 -11.31
N ASP A 26 -5.12 10.68 -10.34
CA ASP A 26 -5.51 12.09 -10.31
C ASP A 26 -4.30 13.04 -10.43
N GLY A 27 -3.08 12.48 -10.46
CA GLY A 27 -1.84 13.24 -10.54
C GLY A 27 -1.42 13.88 -9.21
N GLU A 28 -2.11 13.58 -8.10
CA GLU A 28 -1.79 14.11 -6.77
C GLU A 28 -1.81 13.03 -5.69
N ASN A 29 -2.95 12.36 -5.48
CA ASN A 29 -3.07 11.27 -4.51
C ASN A 29 -2.70 9.93 -5.13
N ILE A 30 -2.97 9.76 -6.42
CA ILE A 30 -2.53 8.60 -7.18
C ILE A 30 -1.90 9.08 -8.49
N ILE A 31 -0.64 8.71 -8.69
CA ILE A 31 0.12 9.11 -9.87
C ILE A 31 0.46 7.86 -10.66
N ASP A 32 0.05 7.85 -11.92
CA ASP A 32 0.53 6.88 -12.88
C ASP A 32 1.86 7.38 -13.46
N ILE A 33 2.93 6.64 -13.16
CA ILE A 33 4.28 6.93 -13.65
C ILE A 33 4.70 5.97 -14.76
N ASN A 34 3.77 5.20 -15.32
CA ASN A 34 4.01 4.19 -16.35
C ASN A 34 5.12 3.19 -16.00
N SER A 35 5.28 2.90 -14.70
CA SER A 35 6.27 1.95 -14.20
C SER A 35 5.69 0.54 -14.09
N SER A 36 6.50 -0.46 -14.44
CA SER A 36 6.16 -1.87 -14.20
C SER A 36 5.88 -2.19 -12.73
N ASP A 37 6.50 -1.44 -11.81
CA ASP A 37 6.41 -1.68 -10.38
C ASP A 37 5.11 -1.10 -9.76
N GLY A 38 4.29 -0.41 -10.56
CA GLY A 38 2.95 0.04 -10.20
C GLY A 38 2.79 1.54 -10.03
N PHE A 39 1.66 1.92 -9.45
CA PHE A 39 1.26 3.31 -9.26
C PHE A 39 1.85 3.88 -7.98
N LEU A 40 2.01 5.20 -7.92
CA LEU A 40 2.36 5.90 -6.69
C LEU A 40 1.08 6.30 -5.95
N PHE A 41 0.91 5.80 -4.73
CA PHE A 41 -0.18 6.17 -3.83
C PHE A 41 0.37 7.08 -2.73
N LYS A 42 -0.18 8.28 -2.63
CA LYS A 42 0.16 9.22 -1.57
C LYS A 42 -0.38 8.69 -0.24
N VAL A 43 0.53 8.48 0.70
CA VAL A 43 0.18 8.07 2.08
C VAL A 43 0.28 9.25 3.04
N GLU A 44 1.20 10.17 2.76
CA GLU A 44 1.40 11.43 3.46
C GLU A 44 1.99 12.46 2.49
N ASP A 45 1.95 13.74 2.82
CA ASP A 45 2.71 14.75 2.08
C ASP A 45 4.17 14.31 1.91
N GLY A 46 4.69 14.32 0.68
CA GLY A 46 6.06 13.88 0.38
C GLY A 46 6.30 12.37 0.35
N ILE A 47 5.40 11.54 0.89
CA ILE A 47 5.60 10.09 1.06
C ILE A 47 4.59 9.32 0.20
N TYR A 48 5.11 8.54 -0.74
CA TYR A 48 4.33 7.74 -1.66
C TYR A 48 4.69 6.26 -1.52
N VAL A 49 3.73 5.39 -1.78
CA VAL A 49 3.93 3.94 -1.92
C VAL A 49 3.84 3.57 -3.39
N GLN A 50 4.83 2.89 -3.92
CA GLN A 50 4.81 2.36 -5.29
C GLN A 50 4.48 0.88 -5.27
N THR A 51 3.30 0.51 -5.77
CA THR A 51 2.85 -0.89 -5.81
C THR A 51 1.66 -1.09 -6.73
N HIS A 52 1.30 -2.34 -6.98
CA HIS A 52 -0.02 -2.72 -7.50
C HIS A 52 -0.99 -3.23 -6.42
N SER A 53 -0.45 -3.52 -5.23
CA SER A 53 -1.16 -4.18 -4.13
C SER A 53 -1.81 -3.16 -3.20
N GLU A 54 -3.15 -3.14 -3.16
CA GLU A 54 -3.92 -2.32 -2.21
C GLU A 54 -3.55 -2.65 -0.75
N ASP A 55 -3.35 -3.93 -0.44
CA ASP A 55 -2.94 -4.39 0.90
C ASP A 55 -1.61 -3.80 1.32
N PHE A 56 -0.67 -3.67 0.37
CA PHE A 56 0.62 -3.04 0.66
C PHE A 56 0.47 -1.56 1.00
N VAL A 57 -0.33 -0.82 0.24
CA VAL A 57 -0.60 0.60 0.54
C VAL A 57 -1.28 0.75 1.90
N LEU A 58 -2.28 -0.08 2.20
CA LEU A 58 -2.98 -0.08 3.49
C LEU A 58 -2.06 -0.43 4.66
N GLY A 59 -1.17 -1.41 4.47
CA GLY A 59 -0.17 -1.80 5.47
C GLY A 59 0.76 -0.64 5.81
N ILE A 60 1.36 0.01 4.81
CA ILE A 60 2.22 1.17 5.02
C ILE A 60 1.45 2.35 5.64
N ALA A 61 0.23 2.64 5.16
CA ALA A 61 -0.61 3.69 5.73
C ALA A 61 -0.89 3.46 7.22
N ALA A 62 -1.22 2.22 7.61
CA ALA A 62 -1.44 1.86 9.00
C ALA A 62 -0.18 2.07 9.86
N LEU A 63 1.00 1.68 9.36
CA LEU A 63 2.27 1.90 10.06
C LEU A 63 2.60 3.39 10.20
N THR A 64 2.35 4.19 9.16
CA THR A 64 2.49 5.64 9.20
C THR A 64 1.54 6.29 10.22
N GLU A 65 0.28 5.86 10.28
CA GLU A 65 -0.67 6.34 11.29
C GLU A 65 -0.28 5.93 12.72
N ASN A 66 0.24 4.71 12.89
CA ASN A 66 0.72 4.25 14.19
C ASN A 66 1.95 5.07 14.65
N LEU A 67 2.89 5.37 13.74
CA LEU A 67 4.01 6.29 14.02
C LEU A 67 3.51 7.64 14.56
N LYS A 68 2.44 8.21 14.00
CA LYS A 68 1.87 9.49 14.43
C LYS A 68 1.29 9.48 15.84
N GLN A 69 1.10 8.31 16.48
CA GLN A 69 0.70 8.24 17.88
C GLN A 69 1.82 8.73 18.82
N THR A 70 3.08 8.62 18.39
CA THR A 70 4.25 9.01 19.17
C THR A 70 4.73 10.43 18.80
N ARG A 71 5.38 11.13 19.74
CA ARG A 71 5.99 12.44 19.46
C ARG A 71 7.13 12.28 18.47
N THR A 72 7.97 11.27 18.66
CA THR A 72 9.10 10.98 17.77
C THR A 72 8.61 10.61 16.37
N GLY A 73 7.59 9.77 16.23
CA GLY A 73 7.04 9.41 14.93
C GLY A 73 6.41 10.59 14.20
N ARG A 74 5.64 11.47 14.89
CA ARG A 74 5.16 12.73 14.29
C ARG A 74 6.31 13.61 13.79
N ALA A 75 7.42 13.66 14.53
CA ALA A 75 8.58 14.41 14.10
C ALA A 75 9.26 13.81 12.87
N ILE A 76 9.44 12.49 12.81
CA ILE A 76 9.99 11.79 11.64
C ILE A 76 9.12 12.08 10.41
N ILE A 77 7.81 11.85 10.51
CA ILE A 77 6.87 12.10 9.42
C ILE A 77 6.93 13.57 8.97
N ASN A 78 6.88 14.51 9.92
CA ASN A 78 6.95 15.94 9.59
C ASN A 78 8.29 16.32 8.91
N GLN A 79 9.42 15.75 9.34
CA GLN A 79 10.73 16.01 8.74
C GLN A 79 10.77 15.46 7.30
N VAL A 80 10.37 14.22 7.08
CA VAL A 80 10.34 13.59 5.75
C VAL A 80 9.37 14.30 4.80
N SER A 81 8.19 14.66 5.29
CA SER A 81 7.14 15.31 4.48
C SER A 81 7.56 16.68 3.94
N HIS A 82 8.51 17.33 4.61
CA HIS A 82 8.83 18.73 4.38
C HIS A 82 10.27 18.99 3.96
N TYR A 83 11.18 18.04 4.16
CA TYR A 83 12.54 18.12 3.66
C TYR A 83 12.54 17.66 2.21
N ALA A 84 12.80 18.59 1.30
CA ALA A 84 12.94 18.32 -0.11
C ALA A 84 14.39 18.58 -0.54
N PRO A 85 14.93 17.83 -1.52
CA PRO A 85 16.20 18.19 -2.15
C PRO A 85 16.23 19.64 -2.63
N ILE A 86 17.35 20.32 -2.39
CA ILE A 86 17.60 21.67 -2.91
C ILE A 86 18.75 21.63 -3.92
N ALA A 87 18.88 22.69 -4.71
CA ALA A 87 19.99 22.89 -5.63
C ALA A 87 20.81 24.11 -5.23
N LEU A 88 22.01 24.21 -5.77
CA LEU A 88 22.72 25.48 -5.87
C LEU A 88 21.99 26.40 -6.87
N PRO A 89 22.22 27.73 -6.82
CA PRO A 89 21.62 28.66 -7.76
C PRO A 89 21.92 28.27 -9.22
N ASN A 90 20.88 28.25 -10.05
CA ASN A 90 20.94 27.90 -11.48
C ASN A 90 21.33 26.44 -11.79
N GLU A 91 21.40 25.56 -10.79
CA GLU A 91 21.63 24.14 -10.98
C GLU A 91 20.34 23.33 -10.89
N ALA A 92 20.37 22.14 -11.49
CA ALA A 92 19.28 21.18 -11.34
C ALA A 92 19.28 20.59 -9.92
N ARG A 93 18.09 20.41 -9.35
CA ARG A 93 17.93 19.65 -8.10
C ARG A 93 17.74 18.16 -8.41
N ALA A 94 18.09 17.32 -7.43
CA ALA A 94 17.77 15.90 -7.50
C ALA A 94 16.26 15.68 -7.39
N LEU A 95 15.70 14.92 -8.34
CA LEU A 95 14.27 14.58 -8.42
C LEU A 95 14.08 13.07 -8.45
N ALA A 96 12.92 12.61 -7.96
CA ALA A 96 12.64 11.18 -7.80
C ALA A 96 12.45 10.48 -9.16
N PHE A 97 11.90 11.20 -10.13
CA PHE A 97 11.61 10.71 -11.47
C PHE A 97 11.95 11.78 -12.50
N HIS A 98 12.39 11.32 -13.66
CA HIS A 98 12.52 12.14 -14.86
C HIS A 98 11.62 11.50 -15.92
N SER A 99 10.46 12.09 -16.16
CA SER A 99 9.55 11.66 -17.22
C SER A 99 9.00 12.90 -17.91
N GLU A 100 9.01 12.90 -19.25
CA GLU A 100 8.39 13.95 -20.06
C GLU A 100 6.87 14.04 -19.81
N GLU A 101 6.26 12.94 -19.35
CA GLU A 101 4.82 12.84 -19.08
C GLU A 101 4.44 13.33 -17.67
N LEU A 102 5.39 13.33 -16.73
CA LEU A 102 5.15 13.83 -15.37
C LEU A 102 5.56 15.29 -15.27
N SER A 103 4.59 16.15 -14.96
CA SER A 103 4.91 17.56 -14.74
C SER A 103 5.95 17.72 -13.64
N HIS A 104 6.90 18.64 -13.85
CA HIS A 104 7.96 18.94 -12.88
C HIS A 104 7.35 19.21 -11.49
N THR A 105 6.24 19.95 -11.42
CA THR A 105 5.49 20.28 -10.20
C THR A 105 5.04 19.04 -9.40
N ILE A 106 4.71 17.93 -10.05
CA ILE A 106 4.35 16.67 -9.37
C ILE A 106 5.61 16.01 -8.82
N THR A 107 6.67 15.90 -9.62
CA THR A 107 7.92 15.26 -9.20
C THR A 107 8.61 15.96 -8.03
N GLU A 108 8.43 17.28 -7.86
CA GLU A 108 8.97 18.01 -6.69
C GLU A 108 8.32 17.60 -5.38
N LYS A 109 7.08 17.13 -5.43
CA LYS A 109 6.31 16.73 -4.24
C LYS A 109 6.64 15.31 -3.79
N ILE A 110 7.45 14.56 -4.54
CA ILE A 110 7.81 13.18 -4.21
C ILE A 110 9.18 13.18 -3.54
N HIS A 111 9.18 12.97 -2.22
CA HIS A 111 10.39 12.92 -1.42
C HIS A 111 10.83 11.48 -1.18
N VAL A 112 9.88 10.63 -0.77
CA VAL A 112 10.13 9.23 -0.45
C VAL A 112 9.16 8.34 -1.19
N VAL A 113 9.69 7.26 -1.77
CA VAL A 113 8.91 6.18 -2.37
C VAL A 113 9.13 4.90 -1.58
N ILE A 114 8.07 4.29 -1.06
CA ILE A 114 8.11 3.03 -0.33
C ILE A 114 7.66 1.91 -1.29
N ARG A 115 8.49 0.88 -1.44
CA ARG A 115 8.27 -0.27 -2.32
C ARG A 115 8.19 -1.57 -1.51
N PRO A 116 7.45 -2.58 -2.01
CA PRO A 116 7.57 -3.95 -1.50
C PRO A 116 9.01 -4.47 -1.61
N PRO A 117 9.34 -5.55 -0.90
CA PRO A 117 10.64 -6.19 -1.03
C PRO A 117 11.02 -6.55 -2.47
N GLN A 118 12.25 -6.28 -2.87
CA GLN A 118 12.72 -6.54 -4.23
C GLN A 118 14.22 -6.80 -4.27
N ASN A 119 14.68 -7.78 -5.06
CA ASN A 119 16.11 -8.07 -5.27
C ASN A 119 16.92 -8.24 -3.97
N GLY A 120 16.34 -8.92 -2.97
CA GLY A 120 16.96 -9.13 -1.65
C GLY A 120 16.91 -7.93 -0.70
N LYS A 121 16.28 -6.82 -1.10
CA LYS A 121 16.06 -5.62 -0.27
C LYS A 121 14.70 -5.73 0.43
N GLN A 122 14.70 -5.69 1.76
CA GLN A 122 13.50 -5.87 2.59
C GLN A 122 13.29 -4.78 3.64
N PHE A 123 14.38 -4.30 4.26
CA PHE A 123 14.37 -3.22 5.25
C PHE A 123 15.59 -2.36 4.97
N VAL A 124 15.49 -1.54 3.91
CA VAL A 124 16.62 -0.73 3.48
C VAL A 124 16.16 0.53 2.76
N THR A 125 16.86 1.62 3.06
CA THR A 125 16.70 2.91 2.41
C THR A 125 17.89 3.23 1.54
N GLU A 126 17.61 3.58 0.28
CA GLU A 126 18.59 3.96 -0.73
C GLU A 126 18.23 5.29 -1.37
N PRO A 127 19.20 6.00 -1.97
CA PRO A 127 18.90 7.18 -2.75
C PRO A 127 18.12 6.79 -4.02
N LEU A 128 17.05 7.52 -4.33
CA LEU A 128 16.28 7.38 -5.56
C LEU A 128 16.80 8.41 -6.57
N LEU A 129 17.85 8.02 -7.30
CA LEU A 129 18.58 8.90 -8.22
C LEU A 129 18.19 8.65 -9.68
N VAL A 130 17.90 9.74 -10.39
CA VAL A 130 17.74 9.74 -11.86
C VAL A 130 19.06 9.93 -12.60
N SER A 131 20.09 10.48 -11.94
CA SER A 131 21.44 10.68 -12.48
C SER A 131 22.51 10.41 -11.41
N PRO A 132 23.66 9.81 -11.78
CA PRO A 132 24.81 9.65 -10.88
C PRO A 132 25.44 10.97 -10.44
N ASP A 133 25.20 12.08 -11.14
CA ASP A 133 25.73 13.40 -10.77
C ASP A 133 25.27 13.86 -9.38
N PHE A 134 24.11 13.36 -8.93
CA PHE A 134 23.54 13.66 -7.63
C PHE A 134 24.07 12.78 -6.50
N VAL A 135 24.99 11.83 -6.74
CA VAL A 135 25.49 10.93 -5.69
C VAL A 135 26.09 11.72 -4.52
N SER A 136 26.85 12.78 -4.80
CA SER A 136 27.45 13.62 -3.76
C SER A 136 26.43 14.40 -2.94
N HIS A 137 25.20 14.57 -3.45
CA HIS A 137 24.15 15.35 -2.79
C HIS A 137 23.61 14.67 -1.52
N GLN A 138 23.82 13.35 -1.38
CA GLN A 138 23.38 12.56 -0.23
C GLN A 138 23.98 13.06 1.10
N SER A 139 25.16 13.69 1.06
CA SER A 139 25.90 14.09 2.26
C SER A 139 26.47 15.51 2.21
N ASN A 140 26.20 16.31 1.17
CA ASN A 140 26.75 17.67 1.03
C ASN A 140 25.77 18.80 1.44
N GLY A 141 24.60 18.46 1.98
CA GLY A 141 23.55 19.41 2.37
C GLY A 141 22.51 19.72 1.29
N LEU A 142 22.68 19.26 0.05
CA LEU A 142 21.70 19.46 -1.04
C LEU A 142 20.56 18.43 -0.99
N GLY A 143 20.91 17.17 -0.75
CA GLY A 143 19.98 16.07 -0.58
C GLY A 143 19.46 15.45 -1.86
N VAL A 144 18.85 14.27 -1.71
CA VAL A 144 18.27 13.48 -2.79
C VAL A 144 16.99 12.80 -2.30
N PRO A 145 16.02 12.50 -3.19
CA PRO A 145 14.89 11.68 -2.86
C PRO A 145 15.34 10.27 -2.45
N ALA A 146 14.51 9.57 -1.69
CA ALA A 146 14.83 8.24 -1.18
C ALA A 146 13.81 7.20 -1.62
N VAL A 147 14.28 5.96 -1.75
CA VAL A 147 13.42 4.78 -1.88
C VAL A 147 13.63 3.89 -0.65
N ILE A 148 12.53 3.42 -0.07
CA ILE A 148 12.53 2.45 1.02
C ILE A 148 11.97 1.15 0.48
N TYR A 149 12.72 0.06 0.61
CA TYR A 149 12.15 -1.28 0.44
C TYR A 149 11.74 -1.77 1.82
N PHE A 150 10.46 -2.09 1.99
CA PHE A 150 9.86 -2.43 3.28
C PHE A 150 9.00 -3.68 3.19
N ASP A 151 9.25 -4.65 4.06
CA ASP A 151 8.43 -5.86 4.20
C ASP A 151 7.32 -5.63 5.26
N ILE A 152 6.06 -5.73 4.84
CA ILE A 152 4.90 -5.64 5.73
C ILE A 152 4.37 -7.01 6.17
N ASP A 153 4.83 -8.08 5.50
CA ASP A 153 4.36 -9.44 5.72
C ASP A 153 5.20 -10.13 6.79
N ASN A 154 6.42 -9.65 7.05
CA ASN A 154 7.32 -10.20 8.05
C ASN A 154 7.85 -9.13 9.00
N ALA A 155 7.93 -9.45 10.30
CA ALA A 155 8.65 -8.65 11.28
C ALA A 155 9.97 -9.32 11.66
N VAL A 156 11.00 -8.50 11.78
CA VAL A 156 12.36 -8.92 12.13
C VAL A 156 12.46 -9.16 13.63
N LEU A 157 13.02 -10.30 14.03
CA LEU A 157 13.35 -10.59 15.43
C LEU A 157 14.59 -9.80 15.88
N ILE A 158 14.58 -9.33 17.12
CA ILE A 158 15.79 -8.80 17.74
C ILE A 158 16.77 -9.97 17.95
N PRO A 159 18.01 -9.92 17.44
CA PRO A 159 18.97 -11.01 17.60
C PRO A 159 19.15 -11.39 19.07
N GLY A 160 19.09 -12.69 19.36
CA GLY A 160 19.20 -13.22 20.72
C GLY A 160 17.92 -13.10 21.56
N HIS A 161 16.83 -12.59 20.99
CA HIS A 161 15.53 -12.46 21.65
C HIS A 161 14.41 -13.12 20.83
N SER A 162 13.32 -13.47 21.52
CA SER A 162 12.07 -13.93 20.89
C SER A 162 11.10 -12.79 20.56
N THR A 163 11.52 -11.54 20.77
CA THR A 163 10.72 -10.34 20.52
C THR A 163 11.03 -9.76 19.15
N ILE A 164 9.99 -9.29 18.47
CA ILE A 164 10.12 -8.60 17.19
C ILE A 164 10.50 -7.13 17.40
N ILE A 165 11.18 -6.56 16.42
CA ILE A 165 11.18 -5.12 16.19
C ILE A 165 9.79 -4.77 15.67
N GLU A 166 9.06 -3.93 16.40
CA GLU A 166 7.71 -3.52 16.00
C GLU A 166 7.75 -2.92 14.58
N PRO A 167 6.88 -3.34 13.64
CA PRO A 167 6.96 -2.89 12.25
C PRO A 167 6.89 -1.36 12.08
N SER A 168 6.16 -0.66 12.97
CA SER A 168 6.13 0.81 12.95
C SER A 168 7.47 1.43 13.35
N ILE A 169 8.19 0.80 14.28
CA ILE A 169 9.55 1.21 14.68
C ILE A 169 10.53 0.95 13.53
N ALA A 170 10.43 -0.20 12.85
CA ALA A 170 11.24 -0.52 11.68
C ALA A 170 11.00 0.47 10.53
N LEU A 171 9.74 0.81 10.23
CA LEU A 171 9.43 1.83 9.21
C LEU A 171 9.98 3.21 9.63
N GLY A 172 9.87 3.55 10.91
CA GLY A 172 10.45 4.77 11.46
C GLY A 172 11.98 4.84 11.30
N HIS A 173 12.69 3.72 11.47
CA HIS A 173 14.13 3.61 11.22
C HIS A 173 14.46 3.93 9.76
N GLU A 174 13.74 3.34 8.81
CA GLU A 174 13.97 3.61 7.38
C GLU A 174 13.63 5.06 7.00
N LEU A 175 12.56 5.63 7.56
CA LEU A 175 12.21 7.03 7.36
C LEU A 175 13.25 8.00 7.93
N ILE A 176 13.99 7.62 8.96
CA ILE A 176 15.13 8.40 9.47
C ILE A 176 16.26 8.45 8.43
N HIS A 177 16.59 7.33 7.81
CA HIS A 177 17.57 7.32 6.70
C HIS A 177 17.07 8.17 5.53
N ALA A 178 15.78 8.07 5.19
CA ALA A 178 15.18 8.88 4.13
C ALA A 178 15.29 10.38 4.43
N ARG A 179 15.01 10.79 5.67
CA ARG A 179 15.20 12.17 6.17
C ARG A 179 16.64 12.64 6.00
N ASP A 180 17.61 11.77 6.25
CA ASP A 180 19.03 12.10 6.10
C ASP A 180 19.42 12.26 4.62
N TYR A 181 18.93 11.39 3.72
CA TYR A 181 19.10 11.56 2.27
C TYR A 181 18.47 12.87 1.78
N LEU A 182 17.23 13.17 2.16
CA LEU A 182 16.48 14.35 1.71
C LEU A 182 17.14 15.68 2.11
N SER A 183 17.75 15.70 3.29
CA SER A 183 18.48 16.86 3.78
C SER A 183 19.94 16.92 3.30
N GLY A 184 20.42 15.91 2.59
CA GLY A 184 21.84 15.79 2.23
C GLY A 184 22.73 15.66 3.46
N GLY A 185 22.18 15.10 4.54
CA GLY A 185 22.79 14.99 5.84
C GLY A 185 23.20 13.56 6.21
N LEU A 186 23.28 12.64 5.24
CA LEU A 186 23.65 11.26 5.48
C LEU A 186 25.01 11.16 6.18
N PRO A 187 25.10 10.55 7.38
CA PRO A 187 26.36 10.36 8.06
C PRO A 187 27.29 9.42 7.27
N THR A 188 28.44 9.92 6.84
CA THR A 188 29.40 9.15 6.01
C THR A 188 30.48 8.46 6.82
N GLY A 189 30.93 7.30 6.34
CA GLY A 189 32.01 6.51 6.91
C GLY A 189 31.56 5.53 7.99
N THR A 190 32.53 4.87 8.63
CA THR A 190 32.29 3.86 9.65
C THR A 190 32.89 4.27 10.99
N GLN A 191 32.45 3.60 12.05
CA GLN A 191 33.04 3.66 13.38
C GLN A 191 33.29 2.24 13.86
N ARG A 192 34.46 2.00 14.42
CA ARG A 192 34.83 0.73 15.04
C ARG A 192 34.05 0.56 16.34
N ILE A 193 33.30 -0.53 16.44
CA ILE A 193 32.47 -0.91 17.58
C ILE A 193 32.97 -2.23 18.13
N ARG A 194 32.97 -2.36 19.45
CA ARG A 194 33.22 -3.60 20.18
C ARG A 194 31.97 -3.93 21.00
N HIS A 195 31.35 -5.07 20.77
CA HIS A 195 30.10 -5.46 21.42
C HIS A 195 29.99 -6.98 21.60
N VAL A 196 29.17 -7.42 22.55
CA VAL A 196 28.95 -8.86 22.82
C VAL A 196 27.96 -9.42 21.82
N ALA A 197 28.33 -10.48 21.11
CA ALA A 197 27.50 -11.12 20.09
C ALA A 197 26.25 -11.75 20.73
N PRO A 198 25.03 -11.33 20.33
CA PRO A 198 23.80 -11.86 20.90
C PRO A 198 23.47 -13.28 20.40
N VAL A 199 24.03 -13.66 19.25
CA VAL A 199 23.93 -14.99 18.60
C VAL A 199 25.25 -15.28 17.88
N ALA A 200 25.44 -16.53 17.43
CA ALA A 200 26.58 -16.89 16.57
C ALA A 200 26.47 -16.21 15.19
N GLY A 201 27.61 -16.03 14.53
CA GLY A 201 27.67 -15.38 13.22
C GLY A 201 29.06 -15.40 12.62
N THR A 202 29.31 -14.53 11.64
CA THR A 202 30.58 -14.46 10.91
C THR A 202 31.05 -13.01 10.77
N THR A 203 32.33 -12.74 10.96
CA THR A 203 32.89 -11.40 10.71
C THR A 203 32.91 -11.09 9.21
N HIS A 204 33.10 -9.82 8.86
CA HIS A 204 33.29 -9.43 7.45
C HIS A 204 34.49 -10.11 6.76
N GLN A 205 35.41 -10.71 7.53
CA GLN A 205 36.57 -11.46 7.03
C GLN A 205 36.30 -12.97 6.91
N GLY A 206 35.07 -13.42 7.17
CA GLY A 206 34.72 -14.84 7.11
C GLY A 206 35.06 -15.65 8.35
N GLN A 207 35.44 -15.00 9.47
CA GLN A 207 35.74 -15.71 10.73
C GLN A 207 34.45 -15.92 11.54
N GLU A 208 34.15 -17.15 11.92
CA GLU A 208 33.01 -17.45 12.79
C GLU A 208 33.23 -16.93 14.20
N PHE A 209 32.14 -16.51 14.87
CA PHE A 209 32.11 -16.18 16.29
C PHE A 209 30.89 -16.81 16.96
N SER A 210 31.03 -17.11 18.24
CA SER A 210 29.97 -17.72 19.06
C SER A 210 29.13 -16.67 19.78
N GLN A 211 27.92 -17.05 20.17
CA GLN A 211 27.10 -16.25 21.10
C GLN A 211 27.88 -15.97 22.39
N GLY A 212 27.84 -14.72 22.86
CA GLY A 212 28.52 -14.27 24.07
C GLY A 212 29.97 -13.82 23.87
N GLU A 213 30.56 -14.03 22.69
CA GLU A 213 31.90 -13.53 22.37
C GLU A 213 31.89 -12.01 22.14
N VAL A 214 32.97 -11.34 22.53
CA VAL A 214 33.14 -9.91 22.26
C VAL A 214 33.70 -9.74 20.84
N VAL A 215 32.84 -9.30 19.93
CA VAL A 215 33.17 -9.11 18.52
C VAL A 215 33.44 -7.63 18.26
N GLU A 216 34.39 -7.38 17.38
CA GLU A 216 34.76 -6.04 16.96
C GLU A 216 34.56 -5.89 15.46
N PHE A 217 33.88 -4.82 15.05
CA PHE A 217 33.47 -4.59 13.67
C PHE A 217 33.30 -3.11 13.35
N ASN A 218 33.28 -2.78 12.06
CA ASN A 218 33.04 -1.43 11.58
C ASN A 218 31.55 -1.24 11.28
N LEU A 219 30.88 -0.38 12.03
CA LEU A 219 29.48 -0.04 11.82
C LEU A 219 29.38 1.29 11.05
N MET A 220 28.50 1.37 10.05
CA MET A 220 28.27 2.62 9.33
C MET A 220 27.67 3.67 10.27
N LYS A 221 28.17 4.91 10.20
CA LYS A 221 27.71 5.98 11.08
C LYS A 221 26.21 6.25 10.96
N ARG A 222 25.64 6.10 9.76
CA ARG A 222 24.18 6.24 9.56
C ARG A 222 23.38 5.26 10.43
N GLU A 223 23.84 4.03 10.62
CA GLU A 223 23.14 3.04 11.44
C GLU A 223 23.27 3.36 12.94
N ILE A 224 24.39 3.97 13.35
CA ILE A 224 24.60 4.44 14.72
C ILE A 224 23.61 5.55 15.05
N GLU A 225 23.45 6.52 14.14
CA GLU A 225 22.53 7.65 14.27
C GLU A 225 21.07 7.18 14.24
N ALA A 226 20.68 6.41 13.21
CA ALA A 226 19.30 5.94 13.02
C ALA A 226 18.83 5.04 14.17
N THR A 227 19.69 4.10 14.61
CA THR A 227 19.38 3.24 15.77
C THR A 227 19.35 4.05 17.06
N GLY A 228 20.16 5.10 17.17
CA GLY A 228 20.25 5.96 18.36
C GLY A 228 21.17 5.40 19.45
N ILE A 229 22.24 4.73 19.05
CA ILE A 229 23.21 4.10 19.97
C ILE A 229 23.84 5.13 20.91
N SER A 230 24.07 6.36 20.43
CA SER A 230 24.62 7.47 21.23
C SER A 230 23.70 7.85 22.40
N TYR A 231 22.38 7.88 22.17
CA TYR A 231 21.36 8.15 23.18
C TYR A 231 21.25 7.02 24.20
N GLN A 232 21.22 5.78 23.71
CA GLN A 232 21.11 4.60 24.55
C GLN A 232 22.31 4.46 25.51
N LYS A 233 23.53 4.76 25.03
CA LYS A 233 24.75 4.71 25.85
C LYS A 233 24.93 5.93 26.76
N GLY A 234 24.04 6.92 26.69
CA GLY A 234 24.12 8.15 27.48
C GLY A 234 25.19 9.15 27.00
N ASN A 235 25.82 8.89 25.85
CA ASN A 235 26.79 9.82 25.24
C ASN A 235 26.11 11.10 24.71
N THR A 236 24.81 11.03 24.42
CA THR A 236 24.00 12.17 23.99
C THR A 236 22.69 12.20 24.76
N LYS A 237 22.27 13.39 25.19
CA LYS A 237 20.99 13.57 25.89
C LYS A 237 19.83 13.34 24.91
N PRO A 238 18.76 12.61 25.29
CA PRO A 238 17.63 12.29 24.38
C PRO A 238 16.95 13.50 23.72
N LYS A 239 17.06 14.71 24.30
CA LYS A 239 16.43 15.93 23.76
C LYS A 239 17.40 16.80 22.95
N THR A 240 18.59 16.30 22.64
CA THR A 240 19.63 17.05 21.93
C THR A 240 20.00 16.34 20.62
N LEU A 241 20.20 17.09 19.55
CA LEU A 241 20.73 16.55 18.29
C LEU A 241 22.15 16.02 18.52
N THR A 242 22.52 14.98 17.79
CA THR A 242 23.91 14.52 17.74
C THR A 242 24.79 15.57 17.04
N THR A 243 26.09 15.57 17.36
CA THR A 243 27.06 16.50 16.75
C THR A 243 27.11 16.34 15.22
N SER A 244 27.03 15.10 14.74
CA SER A 244 26.98 14.76 13.32
C SER A 244 25.75 15.38 12.65
N ARG A 245 24.55 15.26 13.27
CA ARG A 245 23.32 15.84 12.73
C ARG A 245 23.36 17.36 12.74
N GLN A 246 23.84 17.96 13.82
CA GLN A 246 24.01 19.41 13.91
C GLN A 246 24.92 19.95 12.79
N ALA A 247 26.07 19.29 12.56
CA ALA A 247 26.98 19.66 11.47
C ALA A 247 26.36 19.51 10.08
N SER A 248 25.46 18.52 9.88
CA SER A 248 24.74 18.36 8.61
C SER A 248 23.75 19.51 8.35
N ILE A 249 23.07 19.99 9.40
CA ILE A 249 22.15 21.13 9.32
C ILE A 249 22.94 22.39 8.98
N GLU A 250 24.06 22.64 9.66
CA GLU A 250 24.95 23.79 9.40
C GLU A 250 25.48 23.79 7.95
N ARG A 251 25.84 22.61 7.43
CA ARG A 251 26.27 22.47 6.03
C ARG A 251 25.16 22.88 5.06
N ARG A 252 23.93 22.41 5.29
CA ARG A 252 22.78 22.80 4.47
C ARG A 252 22.44 24.29 4.60
N GLU A 253 22.60 24.87 5.78
CA GLU A 253 22.43 26.31 6.00
C GLU A 253 23.44 27.14 5.20
N SER A 254 24.67 26.66 5.05
CA SER A 254 25.72 27.37 4.30
C SER A 254 25.36 27.62 2.82
N VAL A 255 24.47 26.80 2.24
CA VAL A 255 23.94 26.96 0.87
C VAL A 255 23.20 28.30 0.71
N MET A 256 22.65 28.88 1.78
CA MET A 256 21.98 30.18 1.73
C MET A 256 22.89 31.31 1.28
N ILE A 257 24.19 31.24 1.53
CA ILE A 257 25.15 32.28 1.13
C ILE A 257 25.13 32.45 -0.40
N ALA A 258 25.24 31.34 -1.14
CA ALA A 258 25.20 31.35 -2.60
C ALA A 258 23.84 31.84 -3.13
N TRP A 259 22.74 31.46 -2.49
CA TRP A 259 21.39 31.91 -2.86
C TRP A 259 21.16 33.40 -2.61
N GLU A 260 21.71 33.95 -1.54
CA GLU A 260 21.64 35.39 -1.25
C GLU A 260 22.44 36.22 -2.26
N GLU A 261 23.62 35.75 -2.66
CA GLU A 261 24.41 36.38 -3.72
C GLU A 261 23.71 36.31 -5.08
N ALA A 262 23.17 35.16 -5.45
CA ALA A 262 22.41 34.98 -6.68
C ALA A 262 21.17 35.89 -6.74
N LEU A 263 20.45 36.05 -5.62
CA LEU A 263 19.30 36.95 -5.54
C LEU A 263 19.72 38.41 -5.70
N LYS A 264 20.82 38.85 -5.05
CA LYS A 264 21.38 40.20 -5.21
C LYS A 264 21.76 40.48 -6.67
N ASN A 265 22.34 39.49 -7.33
CA ASN A 265 22.75 39.55 -8.73
C ASN A 265 21.58 39.35 -9.72
N LYS A 266 20.36 39.14 -9.22
CA LYS A 266 19.14 38.87 -10.02
C LYS A 266 19.27 37.67 -10.97
N SER A 267 20.14 36.69 -10.64
CA SER A 267 20.32 35.48 -11.44
C SER A 267 19.31 34.38 -11.10
N VAL A 268 18.57 34.51 -9.99
CA VAL A 268 17.48 33.61 -9.59
C VAL A 268 16.21 34.37 -9.25
N SER A 269 15.06 33.70 -9.31
CA SER A 269 13.77 34.30 -8.95
C SER A 269 13.61 34.45 -7.42
N LYS A 270 12.80 35.44 -7.00
CA LYS A 270 12.41 35.57 -5.58
C LYS A 270 11.65 34.33 -5.08
N GLY A 271 10.89 33.66 -5.95
CA GLY A 271 10.13 32.46 -5.62
C GLY A 271 11.04 31.29 -5.29
N ASP A 272 12.07 31.05 -6.11
CA ASP A 272 13.04 29.97 -5.88
C ASP A 272 13.84 30.20 -4.60
N TYR A 273 14.29 31.44 -4.38
CA TYR A 273 14.97 31.83 -3.14
C TYR A 273 14.08 31.57 -1.92
N ALA A 274 12.80 31.99 -1.97
CA ALA A 274 11.87 31.79 -0.87
C ALA A 274 11.64 30.30 -0.58
N ARG A 275 11.49 29.47 -1.62
CA ARG A 275 11.33 28.01 -1.49
C ARG A 275 12.52 27.36 -0.78
N VAL A 276 13.75 27.70 -1.18
CA VAL A 276 14.98 27.16 -0.55
C VAL A 276 15.11 27.66 0.88
N LYS A 277 14.87 28.95 1.13
CA LYS A 277 14.91 29.54 2.46
C LYS A 277 13.91 28.87 3.42
N THR A 278 12.68 28.62 2.98
CA THR A 278 11.67 27.91 3.78
C THR A 278 12.10 26.49 4.11
N ASN A 279 12.68 25.76 3.14
CA ASN A 279 13.23 24.43 3.39
C ASN A 279 14.33 24.45 4.47
N ILE A 280 15.27 25.39 4.37
CA ILE A 280 16.39 25.52 5.30
C ILE A 280 15.93 25.94 6.70
N GLN A 281 14.97 26.87 6.80
CA GLN A 281 14.42 27.32 8.08
C GLN A 281 13.77 26.19 8.89
N ARG A 282 13.18 25.18 8.23
CA ARG A 282 12.55 24.04 8.92
C ARG A 282 13.56 23.19 9.71
N LEU A 283 14.82 23.13 9.28
CA LEU A 283 15.86 22.37 9.99
C LEU A 283 16.29 23.02 11.31
N LYS A 284 16.12 24.33 11.48
CA LYS A 284 16.51 25.05 12.71
C LYS A 284 15.72 24.63 13.94
N SER A 285 14.50 24.15 13.73
CA SER A 285 13.61 23.64 14.79
C SER A 285 13.58 22.11 14.84
N GLU A 286 14.55 21.43 14.23
CA GLU A 286 14.57 19.98 14.19
C GLU A 286 14.68 19.38 15.60
N VAL A 287 13.91 18.33 15.83
CA VAL A 287 13.96 17.54 17.07
C VAL A 287 14.74 16.24 16.82
N PRO A 288 15.50 15.75 17.81
CA PRO A 288 16.20 14.48 17.69
C PRO A 288 15.20 13.33 17.58
N VAL A 289 15.52 12.38 16.70
CA VAL A 289 14.72 11.18 16.42
C VAL A 289 15.66 10.00 16.21
N SER A 290 15.26 8.82 16.67
CA SER A 290 15.96 7.55 16.43
C SER A 290 15.02 6.37 16.72
N GLU A 291 15.42 5.17 16.30
CA GLU A 291 14.76 3.91 16.68
C GLU A 291 14.63 3.80 18.20
N TYR A 292 15.70 4.09 18.95
CA TYR A 292 15.67 4.11 20.42
C TYR A 292 14.56 5.02 20.99
N HIS A 293 14.36 6.22 20.42
CA HIS A 293 13.28 7.10 20.85
C HIS A 293 11.90 6.50 20.58
N LEU A 294 11.69 5.92 19.39
CA LEU A 294 10.44 5.24 19.05
C LEU A 294 10.17 4.06 19.98
N SER A 295 11.15 3.18 20.21
CA SER A 295 11.02 2.04 21.12
C SER A 295 10.64 2.48 22.53
N LYS A 296 11.21 3.57 23.04
CA LYS A 296 10.85 4.13 24.36
C LYS A 296 9.43 4.68 24.39
N GLU A 297 9.00 5.39 23.35
CA GLU A 297 7.66 5.99 23.31
C GLU A 297 6.55 4.96 23.08
N PHE A 298 6.81 3.91 22.29
CA PHE A 298 5.87 2.80 22.13
C PHE A 298 5.90 1.81 23.31
N GLY A 299 6.93 1.83 24.16
CA GLY A 299 7.08 0.88 25.26
C GLY A 299 7.58 -0.50 24.81
N HIS A 300 8.26 -0.58 23.66
CA HIS A 300 8.85 -1.80 23.12
C HIS A 300 10.32 -1.93 23.50
N GLN A 301 10.84 -3.16 23.41
CA GLN A 301 12.26 -3.42 23.62
C GLN A 301 13.07 -2.82 22.46
N ALA A 302 14.00 -1.92 22.78
CA ALA A 302 15.03 -1.50 21.84
C ALA A 302 16.11 -2.59 21.77
N ARG A 303 16.59 -2.91 20.56
CA ARG A 303 17.82 -3.69 20.41
C ARG A 303 18.97 -2.91 21.01
N ASP A 304 19.91 -3.63 21.60
CA ASP A 304 21.04 -3.03 22.32
C ASP A 304 22.14 -2.53 21.37
N MET A 305 22.19 -3.08 20.16
CA MET A 305 23.14 -2.79 19.09
C MET A 305 22.54 -3.07 17.71
N TYR A 306 22.99 -2.32 16.71
CA TYR A 306 22.77 -2.68 15.30
C TYR A 306 23.86 -3.65 14.85
N TRP A 307 23.47 -4.84 14.41
CA TRP A 307 24.39 -5.81 13.82
C TRP A 307 24.23 -5.81 12.29
N PRO A 308 25.31 -5.73 11.51
CA PRO A 308 25.22 -5.87 10.06
C PRO A 308 24.61 -7.22 9.69
N GLY A 309 23.64 -7.24 8.77
CA GLY A 309 23.02 -8.48 8.27
C GLY A 309 24.01 -9.45 7.61
N SER A 310 25.15 -8.95 7.13
CA SER A 310 26.26 -9.76 6.63
C SER A 310 27.05 -10.48 7.73
N MET A 311 26.85 -10.10 9.00
CA MET A 311 27.53 -10.70 10.15
C MET A 311 26.62 -11.59 10.98
N ILE A 312 25.36 -11.20 11.14
CA ILE A 312 24.33 -11.94 11.84
C ILE A 312 23.10 -12.01 10.95
N GLU A 313 22.63 -13.23 10.67
CA GLU A 313 21.38 -13.42 9.96
C GLU A 313 20.21 -13.10 10.90
N TYR A 314 19.37 -12.17 10.48
CA TYR A 314 18.18 -11.79 11.23
C TYR A 314 17.02 -12.72 10.85
N SER A 315 16.50 -13.45 11.82
CA SER A 315 15.27 -14.23 11.66
C SER A 315 14.05 -13.29 11.58
N SER A 316 13.02 -13.72 10.86
CA SER A 316 11.74 -13.02 10.78
C SER A 316 10.56 -13.94 11.10
N VAL A 317 9.44 -13.33 11.47
CA VAL A 317 8.16 -14.03 11.69
C VAL A 317 7.03 -13.33 10.92
N PRO A 318 6.05 -14.06 10.38
CA PRO A 318 4.93 -13.45 9.67
C PRO A 318 4.12 -12.47 10.54
N THR A 319 3.59 -11.41 9.93
CA THR A 319 2.75 -10.40 10.58
C THR A 319 1.47 -10.10 9.82
N ASP A 320 0.38 -9.90 10.57
CA ASP A 320 -0.94 -9.55 10.04
C ASP A 320 -1.25 -8.05 10.19
N ILE A 321 -0.44 -7.18 9.59
CA ILE A 321 -0.57 -5.71 9.74
C ILE A 321 -1.90 -5.21 9.16
N THR A 322 -2.26 -5.69 7.96
CA THR A 322 -3.49 -5.33 7.25
C THR A 322 -4.75 -5.85 7.93
N LEU A 323 -4.77 -7.10 8.38
CA LEU A 323 -5.96 -7.70 9.02
C LEU A 323 -6.33 -7.00 10.34
N LYS A 324 -5.34 -6.59 11.14
CA LYS A 324 -5.60 -5.88 12.41
C LYS A 324 -6.26 -4.51 12.21
N HIS A 325 -5.90 -3.77 11.15
CA HIS A 325 -6.44 -2.44 10.88
C HIS A 325 -7.69 -2.41 10.01
N VAL A 326 -7.87 -3.39 9.11
CA VAL A 326 -9.15 -3.58 8.40
C VAL A 326 -10.26 -3.83 9.41
N VAL A 327 -10.04 -4.61 10.49
CA VAL A 327 -11.04 -4.81 11.55
C VAL A 327 -11.40 -3.50 12.29
N GLN A 328 -10.44 -2.59 12.50
CA GLN A 328 -10.69 -1.32 13.20
C GLN A 328 -11.37 -0.27 12.31
N THR A 329 -10.98 -0.14 11.04
CA THR A 329 -11.58 0.83 10.10
C THR A 329 -12.94 0.40 9.56
N THR A 330 -13.26 -0.90 9.59
CA THR A 330 -14.56 -1.43 9.12
C THR A 330 -15.63 -1.53 10.21
N SER A 331 -15.33 -1.06 11.43
CA SER A 331 -16.31 -0.90 12.51
C SER A 331 -17.42 0.12 12.18
N GLY A 332 -17.25 0.92 11.11
CA GLY A 332 -18.31 1.69 10.46
C GLY A 332 -18.58 1.21 9.04
N VAL A 333 -19.65 0.42 8.86
CA VAL A 333 -20.31 0.17 7.54
C VAL A 333 -19.57 -0.74 6.54
N LEU A 334 -19.13 -1.93 6.95
CA LEU A 334 -19.05 -3.09 6.03
C LEU A 334 -19.89 -4.27 6.54
N ALA A 335 -21.14 -3.98 6.88
CA ALA A 335 -22.18 -5.00 6.89
C ALA A 335 -22.72 -5.16 5.47
N SER A 336 -22.11 -6.02 4.64
CA SER A 336 -22.87 -6.81 3.66
C SER A 336 -22.01 -7.90 3.04
N THR A 337 -21.88 -9.00 3.77
CA THR A 337 -21.71 -10.36 3.23
C THR A 337 -22.94 -10.83 2.43
N MET A 338 -23.77 -9.92 1.91
CA MET A 338 -25.13 -10.23 1.47
C MET A 338 -25.38 -9.86 0.01
N LEU A 339 -25.99 -10.81 -0.69
CA LEU A 339 -26.67 -10.61 -1.97
C LEU A 339 -27.72 -9.50 -1.84
N SER A 340 -27.75 -8.54 -2.77
CA SER A 340 -28.83 -7.55 -2.82
C SER A 340 -30.06 -8.18 -3.46
N THR A 341 -30.82 -8.93 -2.67
CA THR A 341 -31.97 -9.73 -3.12
C THR A 341 -33.01 -8.88 -3.85
N THR A 342 -33.28 -7.66 -3.38
CA THR A 342 -34.22 -6.72 -4.02
C THR A 342 -33.77 -6.36 -5.43
N ARG A 343 -32.54 -5.86 -5.60
CA ARG A 343 -32.04 -5.43 -6.92
C ARG A 343 -31.90 -6.60 -7.89
N VAL A 344 -31.44 -7.76 -7.40
CA VAL A 344 -31.34 -8.98 -8.20
C VAL A 344 -32.72 -9.45 -8.64
N SER A 345 -33.70 -9.46 -7.73
CA SER A 345 -35.09 -9.83 -8.04
C SER A 345 -35.71 -8.87 -9.08
N GLU A 346 -35.57 -7.56 -8.88
CA GLU A 346 -36.06 -6.54 -9.81
C GLU A 346 -35.45 -6.73 -11.21
N ALA A 347 -34.13 -6.92 -11.30
CA ALA A 347 -33.46 -7.16 -12.57
C ALA A 347 -33.93 -8.46 -13.26
N LEU A 348 -34.12 -9.55 -12.51
CA LEU A 348 -34.63 -10.81 -13.06
C LEU A 348 -36.05 -10.68 -13.62
N HIS A 349 -36.92 -9.89 -12.98
CA HIS A 349 -38.29 -9.66 -13.42
C HIS A 349 -38.42 -8.59 -14.51
N SER A 350 -37.44 -7.70 -14.64
CA SER A 350 -37.47 -6.58 -15.59
C SER A 350 -37.44 -6.99 -17.07
N SER A 351 -37.02 -8.22 -17.39
CA SER A 351 -37.07 -8.77 -18.74
C SER A 351 -37.40 -10.28 -18.73
N PRO A 352 -38.20 -10.78 -19.69
CA PRO A 352 -38.40 -12.22 -19.88
C PRO A 352 -37.14 -12.91 -20.43
N ARG A 353 -36.21 -12.15 -21.02
CA ARG A 353 -34.92 -12.62 -21.54
C ARG A 353 -33.77 -12.32 -20.57
N SER A 354 -34.05 -12.30 -19.27
CA SER A 354 -33.02 -12.17 -18.25
C SER A 354 -32.27 -13.49 -18.04
N LEU A 355 -30.95 -13.41 -17.90
CA LEU A 355 -30.07 -14.54 -17.58
C LEU A 355 -29.40 -14.30 -16.23
N LEU A 356 -29.49 -15.29 -15.32
CA LEU A 356 -28.65 -15.30 -14.12
C LEU A 356 -27.32 -16.02 -14.44
N LEU A 357 -26.22 -15.30 -14.31
CA LEU A 357 -24.86 -15.80 -14.45
C LEU A 357 -24.20 -15.89 -13.07
N ILE A 358 -23.75 -17.09 -12.69
CA ILE A 358 -23.10 -17.33 -11.40
C ILE A 358 -21.66 -17.74 -11.66
N SER A 359 -20.70 -17.01 -11.11
CA SER A 359 -19.30 -17.44 -11.12
C SER A 359 -19.11 -18.67 -10.23
N THR A 360 -18.38 -19.65 -10.74
CA THR A 360 -17.95 -20.83 -9.99
C THR A 360 -17.00 -20.49 -8.84
N SER A 361 -16.30 -19.35 -8.86
CA SER A 361 -15.44 -18.87 -7.75
C SER A 361 -16.23 -18.55 -6.48
N LEU A 362 -17.56 -18.48 -6.55
CA LEU A 362 -18.42 -18.35 -5.37
C LEU A 362 -18.59 -19.67 -4.60
N ILE A 363 -18.16 -20.80 -5.15
CA ILE A 363 -18.45 -22.12 -4.59
C ILE A 363 -17.35 -22.50 -3.61
N GLU A 364 -17.70 -22.52 -2.34
CA GLU A 364 -16.77 -22.93 -1.29
C GLU A 364 -16.39 -24.40 -1.46
N ARG A 365 -15.15 -24.72 -1.08
CA ARG A 365 -14.67 -26.09 -1.02
C ARG A 365 -14.36 -26.46 0.43
N LYS A 366 -14.87 -27.60 0.88
CA LYS A 366 -14.51 -28.20 2.17
C LYS A 366 -14.01 -29.61 1.92
N ASN A 367 -12.74 -29.85 2.23
CA ASN A 367 -12.05 -31.14 2.00
C ASN A 367 -12.14 -31.62 0.53
N GLY A 368 -12.02 -30.70 -0.43
CA GLY A 368 -12.11 -31.02 -1.87
C GLY A 368 -13.55 -31.14 -2.42
N PHE A 369 -14.58 -31.06 -1.57
CA PHE A 369 -15.98 -31.13 -2.00
C PHE A 369 -16.61 -29.74 -2.14
N PRO A 370 -17.31 -29.46 -3.24
CA PRO A 370 -18.03 -28.20 -3.44
C PRO A 370 -19.21 -28.08 -2.47
N LYS A 371 -19.40 -26.88 -1.93
CA LYS A 371 -20.47 -26.55 -0.99
C LYS A 371 -21.14 -25.24 -1.39
N LEU A 372 -22.46 -25.30 -1.54
CA LEU A 372 -23.30 -24.12 -1.79
C LEU A 372 -23.67 -23.46 -0.46
N ASP A 373 -23.25 -22.22 -0.32
CA ASP A 373 -23.58 -21.38 0.82
C ASP A 373 -24.99 -20.76 0.70
N LYS A 374 -25.35 -19.94 1.70
CA LYS A 374 -26.65 -19.27 1.74
C LYS A 374 -26.84 -18.26 0.61
N VAL A 375 -25.77 -17.57 0.21
CA VAL A 375 -25.80 -16.54 -0.84
C VAL A 375 -26.17 -17.17 -2.19
N LEU A 376 -25.47 -18.25 -2.57
CA LEU A 376 -25.74 -18.98 -3.80
C LEU A 376 -27.14 -19.58 -3.80
N ARG A 377 -27.56 -20.23 -2.71
CA ARG A 377 -28.93 -20.78 -2.60
C ARG A 377 -30.00 -19.71 -2.80
N THR A 378 -29.82 -18.54 -2.19
CA THR A 378 -30.76 -17.42 -2.33
C THR A 378 -30.82 -16.92 -3.77
N ALA A 379 -29.68 -16.78 -4.45
CA ALA A 379 -29.64 -16.38 -5.85
C ALA A 379 -30.38 -17.36 -6.76
N LEU A 380 -30.16 -18.66 -6.56
CA LEU A 380 -30.85 -19.72 -7.29
C LEU A 380 -32.36 -19.68 -7.06
N GLU A 381 -32.81 -19.49 -5.81
CA GLU A 381 -34.22 -19.32 -5.47
C GLU A 381 -34.87 -18.10 -6.13
N LEU A 382 -34.12 -16.99 -6.28
CA LEU A 382 -34.63 -15.79 -6.97
C LEU A 382 -34.83 -16.04 -8.47
N ALA A 383 -33.86 -16.68 -9.14
CA ALA A 383 -34.01 -17.05 -10.55
C ALA A 383 -35.13 -18.08 -10.78
N ALA A 384 -35.24 -19.05 -9.86
CA ALA A 384 -36.31 -20.04 -9.84
C ALA A 384 -37.70 -19.38 -9.79
N LYS A 385 -37.90 -18.48 -8.82
CA LYS A 385 -39.17 -17.74 -8.64
C LYS A 385 -39.49 -16.87 -9.86
N ALA A 386 -38.47 -16.29 -10.49
CA ALA A 386 -38.64 -15.50 -11.70
C ALA A 386 -38.79 -16.34 -12.97
N ASN A 387 -38.67 -17.68 -12.91
CA ASN A 387 -38.64 -18.58 -14.07
C ASN A 387 -37.59 -18.13 -15.11
N ARG A 388 -36.33 -17.98 -14.67
CA ARG A 388 -35.22 -17.50 -15.51
C ARG A 388 -34.13 -18.56 -15.66
N LYS A 389 -33.46 -18.53 -16.81
CA LYS A 389 -32.33 -19.43 -17.09
C LYS A 389 -31.13 -19.07 -16.21
N ILE A 390 -30.39 -20.10 -15.83
CA ILE A 390 -29.18 -19.99 -15.02
C ILE A 390 -28.03 -20.56 -15.85
N ALA A 391 -26.94 -19.80 -15.94
CA ALA A 391 -25.68 -20.25 -16.53
C ALA A 391 -24.53 -20.08 -15.54
N LEU A 392 -23.51 -20.91 -15.68
CA LEU A 392 -22.32 -20.86 -14.84
C LEU A 392 -21.20 -20.18 -15.60
N LEU A 393 -20.54 -19.20 -14.99
CA LEU A 393 -19.30 -18.64 -15.50
C LEU A 393 -18.14 -19.41 -14.88
N GLU A 394 -17.28 -19.98 -15.73
CA GLU A 394 -15.99 -20.51 -15.30
C GLU A 394 -15.14 -19.36 -14.74
N GLY A 395 -15.07 -19.30 -13.41
CA GLY A 395 -14.25 -18.35 -12.65
C GLY A 395 -12.81 -18.84 -12.48
N ASP A 396 -11.93 -17.93 -12.08
CA ASP A 396 -10.47 -18.18 -12.02
C ASP A 396 -10.09 -19.43 -11.20
N GLU A 397 -10.75 -19.65 -10.06
CA GLU A 397 -10.49 -20.81 -9.20
C GLU A 397 -10.97 -22.12 -9.80
N PHE A 398 -11.92 -22.08 -10.74
CA PHE A 398 -12.44 -23.29 -11.39
C PHE A 398 -11.52 -23.77 -12.51
N ALA A 399 -10.86 -22.85 -13.19
CA ALA A 399 -9.89 -23.15 -14.23
C ALA A 399 -8.62 -23.87 -13.71
N SER A 400 -8.34 -23.79 -12.41
CA SER A 400 -7.20 -24.50 -11.78
C SER A 400 -7.55 -25.90 -11.27
N LEU A 401 -8.83 -26.28 -11.26
CA LEU A 401 -9.30 -27.56 -10.77
C LEU A 401 -9.01 -28.71 -11.73
N SER A 402 -8.84 -29.92 -11.18
CA SER A 402 -8.85 -31.14 -11.97
C SER A 402 -10.22 -31.37 -12.65
N GLU A 403 -10.24 -32.14 -13.73
CA GLU A 403 -11.47 -32.45 -14.46
C GLU A 403 -12.56 -33.08 -13.56
N THR A 404 -12.17 -33.99 -12.68
CA THR A 404 -13.06 -34.64 -11.70
C THR A 404 -13.70 -33.61 -10.76
N GLU A 405 -12.90 -32.66 -10.27
CA GLU A 405 -13.38 -31.60 -9.38
C GLU A 405 -14.30 -30.61 -10.08
N ARG A 406 -14.04 -30.28 -11.35
CA ARG A 406 -14.94 -29.44 -12.17
C ARG A 406 -16.29 -30.13 -12.37
N ARG A 407 -16.27 -31.40 -12.78
CA ARG A 407 -17.50 -32.20 -12.95
C ARG A 407 -18.31 -32.29 -11.65
N LEU A 408 -17.65 -32.50 -10.52
CA LEU A 408 -18.29 -32.56 -9.21
C LEU A 408 -18.91 -31.22 -8.80
N THR A 409 -18.23 -30.11 -9.06
CA THR A 409 -18.75 -28.76 -8.83
C THR A 409 -20.01 -28.51 -9.67
N VAL A 410 -19.99 -28.81 -10.96
CA VAL A 410 -21.13 -28.63 -11.87
C VAL A 410 -22.32 -29.48 -11.41
N ALA A 411 -22.09 -30.79 -11.18
CA ALA A 411 -23.15 -31.70 -10.72
C ALA A 411 -23.78 -31.28 -9.38
N THR A 412 -22.99 -30.68 -8.49
CA THR A 412 -23.49 -30.16 -7.20
C THR A 412 -24.43 -28.98 -7.38
N ILE A 413 -24.12 -28.09 -8.32
CA ILE A 413 -24.98 -26.96 -8.67
C ILE A 413 -26.23 -27.47 -9.37
N ASP A 414 -26.09 -28.35 -10.36
CA ASP A 414 -27.21 -28.94 -11.09
C ASP A 414 -28.22 -29.60 -10.14
N LYS A 415 -27.72 -30.39 -9.19
CA LYS A 415 -28.54 -31.02 -8.15
C LYS A 415 -29.26 -29.99 -7.28
N ALA A 416 -28.58 -28.90 -6.93
CA ALA A 416 -29.19 -27.86 -6.11
C ALA A 416 -30.25 -27.07 -6.86
N VAL A 417 -30.00 -26.71 -8.12
CA VAL A 417 -31.00 -26.06 -8.97
C VAL A 417 -32.19 -27.00 -9.15
N GLY A 418 -31.98 -28.26 -9.54
CA GLY A 418 -33.06 -29.25 -9.66
C GLY A 418 -33.85 -29.47 -8.35
N SER A 419 -33.24 -29.30 -7.19
CA SER A 419 -33.95 -29.37 -5.90
C SER A 419 -34.81 -28.14 -5.59
N ILE A 420 -34.46 -26.98 -6.16
CA ILE A 420 -35.13 -25.68 -5.93
C ILE A 420 -36.21 -25.46 -7.01
N THR A 421 -35.88 -25.75 -8.26
CA THR A 421 -36.74 -25.68 -9.44
C THR A 421 -37.05 -27.10 -9.86
N LYS A 422 -38.29 -27.57 -9.62
CA LYS A 422 -38.72 -28.92 -10.01
C LYS A 422 -38.57 -29.25 -11.52
N ASP A 423 -38.15 -28.29 -12.36
CA ASP A 423 -37.99 -28.41 -13.82
C ASP A 423 -36.81 -27.60 -14.43
N HIS A 424 -35.84 -27.08 -13.66
CA HIS A 424 -34.69 -26.37 -14.26
C HIS A 424 -33.35 -27.00 -13.87
N SER A 425 -32.54 -27.30 -14.88
CA SER A 425 -31.10 -27.53 -14.73
C SER A 425 -30.36 -26.24 -15.10
N PRO A 426 -29.18 -25.95 -14.51
CA PRO A 426 -28.24 -24.98 -15.06
C PRO A 426 -28.05 -25.31 -16.52
N SER A 427 -28.35 -24.35 -17.38
CA SER A 427 -28.59 -24.66 -18.78
C SER A 427 -27.29 -24.82 -19.56
N ALA A 428 -26.15 -24.36 -19.03
CA ALA A 428 -24.81 -24.61 -19.55
C ALA A 428 -23.69 -23.86 -18.79
N ILE A 429 -22.44 -24.24 -19.05
CA ILE A 429 -21.23 -23.53 -18.63
C ILE A 429 -20.81 -22.54 -19.74
N ILE A 430 -20.49 -21.32 -19.31
CA ILE A 430 -19.91 -20.24 -20.11
C ILE A 430 -18.44 -20.14 -19.75
N GLN A 431 -17.60 -20.20 -20.78
CA GLN A 431 -16.16 -20.04 -20.65
C GLN A 431 -15.76 -18.69 -21.25
N PHE A 432 -14.87 -17.97 -20.59
CA PHE A 432 -14.26 -16.77 -21.14
C PHE A 432 -12.81 -17.08 -21.46
N ASN A 433 -12.40 -16.92 -22.71
CA ASN A 433 -11.02 -17.10 -23.14
C ASN A 433 -10.53 -15.89 -23.95
N THR A 434 -9.29 -15.94 -24.42
CA THR A 434 -8.68 -14.85 -25.21
C THR A 434 -9.38 -14.59 -26.54
N GLU A 435 -10.18 -15.54 -27.05
CA GLU A 435 -10.96 -15.43 -28.29
C GLU A 435 -12.39 -14.92 -28.04
N GLY A 436 -12.80 -14.74 -26.77
CA GLY A 436 -14.10 -14.24 -26.36
C GLY A 436 -14.89 -15.26 -25.52
N ILE A 437 -16.21 -15.25 -25.68
CA ILE A 437 -17.12 -16.13 -24.91
C ILE A 437 -17.35 -17.42 -25.68
N GLY A 438 -17.06 -18.55 -25.02
CA GLY A 438 -17.27 -19.91 -25.51
C GLY A 438 -18.07 -20.78 -24.55
N GLY A 439 -18.10 -22.09 -24.85
CA GLY A 439 -18.86 -23.09 -24.09
C GLY A 439 -20.34 -23.18 -24.49
N GLU A 440 -21.01 -24.20 -23.96
CA GLU A 440 -22.40 -24.52 -24.27
C GLU A 440 -23.38 -23.39 -23.90
N GLY A 441 -22.97 -22.48 -23.00
CA GLY A 441 -23.79 -21.39 -22.51
C GLY A 441 -23.66 -20.09 -23.29
N ALA A 442 -22.74 -20.00 -24.25
CA ALA A 442 -22.52 -18.78 -25.04
C ALA A 442 -23.79 -18.33 -25.77
N ALA A 443 -24.56 -19.28 -26.33
CA ALA A 443 -25.83 -18.98 -27.01
C ALA A 443 -26.87 -18.36 -26.07
N LEU A 444 -26.92 -18.80 -24.81
CA LEU A 444 -27.84 -18.26 -23.81
C LEU A 444 -27.50 -16.80 -23.48
N LEU A 445 -26.22 -16.49 -23.36
CA LEU A 445 -25.76 -15.13 -23.12
C LEU A 445 -26.04 -14.22 -24.32
N THR A 446 -25.87 -14.71 -25.55
CA THR A 446 -26.17 -13.97 -26.78
C THR A 446 -27.65 -13.60 -26.88
N GLN A 447 -28.54 -14.51 -26.47
CA GLN A 447 -30.00 -14.31 -26.51
C GLN A 447 -30.54 -13.45 -25.35
N ALA A 448 -29.73 -13.20 -24.31
CA ALA A 448 -30.15 -12.44 -23.15
C ALA A 448 -30.05 -10.92 -23.41
N ASP A 449 -31.12 -10.19 -23.06
CA ASP A 449 -31.12 -8.72 -23.14
C ASP A 449 -30.61 -8.11 -21.82
N HIS A 450 -30.88 -8.80 -20.70
CA HIS A 450 -30.49 -8.41 -19.35
C HIS A 450 -29.67 -9.55 -18.72
N VAL A 451 -28.49 -9.25 -18.21
CA VAL A 451 -27.61 -10.22 -17.55
C VAL A 451 -27.39 -9.80 -16.11
N ILE A 452 -27.61 -10.76 -15.19
CA ILE A 452 -27.31 -10.58 -13.78
C ILE A 452 -26.11 -11.46 -13.46
N LEU A 453 -24.95 -10.87 -13.20
CA LEU A 453 -23.76 -11.59 -12.79
C LEU A 453 -23.60 -11.52 -11.27
N ILE A 454 -23.41 -12.67 -10.64
CA ILE A 454 -23.01 -12.78 -9.24
C ILE A 454 -21.61 -13.40 -9.22
N SER A 455 -20.65 -12.71 -8.60
CA SER A 455 -19.26 -13.18 -8.51
C SER A 455 -18.61 -12.82 -7.18
N THR A 456 -17.45 -13.42 -6.89
CA THR A 456 -16.57 -12.88 -5.85
C THR A 456 -15.97 -11.57 -6.33
N HIS A 457 -15.56 -10.72 -5.39
CA HIS A 457 -14.98 -9.41 -5.72
C HIS A 457 -13.61 -9.49 -6.42
N HIS A 458 -12.87 -10.59 -6.30
CA HIS A 458 -11.52 -10.77 -6.87
C HIS A 458 -11.50 -11.54 -8.20
N ASP A 459 -12.64 -12.07 -8.66
CA ASP A 459 -12.71 -12.89 -9.88
C ASP A 459 -12.48 -12.06 -11.16
N LEU A 460 -11.38 -12.33 -11.85
CA LEU A 460 -10.95 -11.67 -13.08
C LEU A 460 -11.74 -12.15 -14.29
N SER A 461 -12.12 -13.43 -14.33
CA SER A 461 -13.03 -13.96 -15.36
C SER A 461 -14.39 -13.27 -15.30
N ALA A 462 -14.89 -12.98 -14.09
CA ALA A 462 -16.09 -12.17 -13.89
C ALA A 462 -15.92 -10.72 -14.38
N LEU A 463 -14.77 -10.09 -14.14
CA LEU A 463 -14.47 -8.75 -14.64
C LEU A 463 -14.42 -8.72 -16.18
N ALA A 464 -13.67 -9.62 -16.80
CA ALA A 464 -13.53 -9.69 -18.26
C ALA A 464 -14.87 -9.98 -18.96
N THR A 465 -15.65 -10.92 -18.40
CA THR A 465 -17.00 -11.23 -18.90
C THR A 465 -17.93 -10.02 -18.78
N SER A 466 -17.83 -9.26 -17.68
CA SER A 466 -18.63 -8.05 -17.48
C SER A 466 -18.29 -6.97 -18.49
N GLU A 467 -17.01 -6.74 -18.78
CA GLU A 467 -16.56 -5.79 -19.82
C GLU A 467 -17.08 -6.18 -21.20
N TYR A 468 -17.02 -7.47 -21.55
CA TYR A 468 -17.56 -8.00 -22.80
C TYR A 468 -19.07 -7.79 -22.91
N ILE A 469 -19.83 -8.13 -21.86
CA ILE A 469 -21.30 -7.96 -21.87
C ILE A 469 -21.66 -6.48 -22.00
N ALA A 470 -20.99 -5.61 -21.25
CA ALA A 470 -21.29 -4.20 -21.25
C ALA A 470 -21.01 -3.53 -22.61
N ALA A 471 -20.03 -4.03 -23.38
CA ALA A 471 -19.78 -3.61 -24.75
C ALA A 471 -20.92 -4.00 -25.74
N SER A 472 -21.77 -4.97 -25.40
CA SER A 472 -22.81 -5.52 -26.30
C SER A 472 -24.19 -4.85 -26.17
N ALA A 473 -24.27 -3.64 -25.61
CA ALA A 473 -25.51 -2.87 -25.34
C ALA A 473 -26.55 -3.54 -24.41
N LYS A 474 -26.27 -4.76 -23.91
CA LYS A 474 -27.09 -5.46 -22.92
C LYS A 474 -27.08 -4.72 -21.59
N LYS A 475 -28.18 -4.81 -20.82
CA LYS A 475 -28.17 -4.33 -19.44
C LYS A 475 -27.47 -5.34 -18.55
N LEU A 476 -26.48 -4.89 -17.80
CA LEU A 476 -25.70 -5.74 -16.91
C LEU A 476 -25.89 -5.28 -15.48
N LEU A 477 -26.39 -6.16 -14.61
CA LEU A 477 -26.30 -6.00 -13.17
C LEU A 477 -25.21 -6.92 -12.63
N VAL A 478 -24.22 -6.37 -11.92
CA VAL A 478 -23.17 -7.16 -11.28
C VAL A 478 -23.31 -7.04 -9.77
N ASN A 479 -23.42 -8.17 -9.06
CA ASN A 479 -23.41 -8.22 -7.61
C ASN A 479 -22.10 -8.89 -7.14
N ARG A 480 -21.21 -8.11 -6.53
CA ARG A 480 -19.89 -8.57 -6.09
C ARG A 480 -19.92 -8.91 -4.61
N ILE A 481 -19.70 -10.19 -4.29
CA ILE A 481 -19.68 -10.71 -2.93
C ILE A 481 -18.26 -10.62 -2.36
N ILE A 482 -18.14 -9.99 -1.20
CA ILE A 482 -16.91 -9.97 -0.41
C ILE A 482 -16.89 -11.24 0.45
N ARG A 483 -15.92 -12.12 0.22
CA ARG A 483 -15.63 -13.28 1.07
C ARG A 483 -14.31 -13.04 1.79
N PRO A 484 -14.19 -13.37 3.09
CA PRO A 484 -12.91 -13.43 3.77
C PRO A 484 -12.17 -14.66 3.25
N VAL A 485 -11.37 -14.49 2.21
CA VAL A 485 -10.37 -15.49 1.81
C VAL A 485 -9.04 -15.04 2.45
N GLN A 486 -8.18 -16.01 2.81
CA GLN A 486 -6.74 -15.75 3.00
C GLN A 486 -6.22 -14.89 1.82
N PRO A 487 -5.18 -14.06 1.98
CA PRO A 487 -4.80 -13.07 0.99
C PRO A 487 -4.60 -13.76 -0.37
N SER A 488 -5.62 -13.72 -1.22
CA SER A 488 -5.49 -14.03 -2.63
C SER A 488 -4.54 -12.98 -3.17
N GLN A 489 -3.74 -13.33 -4.19
CA GLN A 489 -3.03 -12.35 -5.01
C GLN A 489 -3.91 -11.11 -5.16
N SER A 490 -3.46 -10.07 -4.48
CA SER A 490 -4.28 -9.01 -3.92
C SER A 490 -5.13 -8.35 -4.99
N VAL A 491 -6.18 -7.67 -4.56
CA VAL A 491 -7.00 -6.79 -5.41
C VAL A 491 -6.07 -5.81 -6.12
N PHE A 492 -5.55 -6.20 -7.29
CA PHE A 492 -4.68 -5.38 -8.11
C PHE A 492 -5.45 -4.11 -8.38
N TYR A 493 -4.89 -2.96 -8.00
CA TYR A 493 -5.58 -1.68 -8.15
C TYR A 493 -6.03 -1.44 -9.61
N ALA A 494 -5.28 -1.94 -10.60
CA ALA A 494 -5.68 -1.97 -12.01
C ALA A 494 -7.06 -2.62 -12.24
N ASN A 495 -7.38 -3.73 -11.56
CA ASN A 495 -8.68 -4.39 -11.66
C ASN A 495 -9.79 -3.60 -10.97
N ARG A 496 -9.48 -2.89 -9.87
CA ARG A 496 -10.43 -1.95 -9.24
C ARG A 496 -10.77 -0.80 -10.17
N LEU A 497 -9.77 -0.26 -10.90
CA LEU A 497 -10.00 0.77 -11.92
C LEU A 497 -10.87 0.28 -13.06
N ARG A 498 -10.63 -0.93 -13.55
CA ARG A 498 -11.48 -1.57 -14.57
C ARG A 498 -12.93 -1.70 -14.10
N TRP A 499 -13.16 -2.16 -12.88
CA TRP A 499 -14.50 -2.19 -12.27
C TRP A 499 -15.13 -0.79 -12.14
N SER A 500 -14.35 0.23 -11.76
CA SER A 500 -14.82 1.61 -11.67
C SER A 500 -15.23 2.16 -13.04
N LYS A 501 -14.39 1.98 -14.07
CA LYS A 501 -14.69 2.36 -15.46
C LYS A 501 -15.95 1.66 -15.97
N LEU A 502 -16.10 0.37 -15.68
CA LEU A 502 -17.28 -0.39 -16.06
C LEU A 502 -18.56 0.18 -15.42
N ALA A 503 -18.50 0.58 -14.15
CA ALA A 503 -19.63 1.16 -13.42
C ALA A 503 -20.11 2.53 -13.96
N GLU A 504 -19.28 3.22 -14.75
CA GLU A 504 -19.66 4.48 -15.39
C GLU A 504 -20.51 4.28 -16.66
N GLN A 505 -20.58 3.06 -17.19
CA GLN A 505 -21.37 2.77 -18.39
C GLN A 505 -22.86 2.77 -18.06
N ALA A 506 -23.67 3.43 -18.89
CA ALA A 506 -25.09 3.65 -18.63
C ALA A 506 -25.92 2.34 -18.54
N ASN A 507 -25.46 1.28 -19.19
CA ASN A 507 -26.08 -0.04 -19.20
C ASN A 507 -25.56 -0.96 -18.08
N VAL A 508 -24.66 -0.49 -17.22
CA VAL A 508 -24.11 -1.29 -16.10
C VAL A 508 -24.63 -0.77 -14.77
N THR A 509 -25.12 -1.69 -13.94
CA THR A 509 -25.44 -1.43 -12.53
C THR A 509 -24.56 -2.32 -11.67
N LEU A 510 -23.54 -1.71 -11.05
CA LEU A 510 -22.66 -2.40 -10.13
C LEU A 510 -23.19 -2.29 -8.70
N VAL A 511 -23.66 -3.41 -8.15
CA VAL A 511 -24.04 -3.55 -6.74
C VAL A 511 -22.78 -3.90 -5.97
N ALA A 512 -22.05 -2.85 -5.56
CA ALA A 512 -20.83 -2.99 -4.79
C ALA A 512 -21.14 -2.94 -3.29
N ASN A 513 -20.67 -3.94 -2.55
CA ASN A 513 -20.67 -3.95 -1.09
C ASN A 513 -19.42 -3.25 -0.50
N SER A 514 -18.55 -2.72 -1.37
CA SER A 514 -17.48 -1.77 -1.03
C SER A 514 -17.64 -0.50 -1.84
N THR A 515 -17.27 0.65 -1.27
CA THR A 515 -17.27 1.94 -1.98
C THR A 515 -16.25 1.89 -3.13
N LEU A 516 -16.75 1.61 -4.33
CA LEU A 516 -16.00 1.93 -5.53
C LEU A 516 -15.75 3.43 -5.54
N PRO A 517 -14.54 3.87 -5.92
CA PRO A 517 -14.29 5.27 -6.10
C PRO A 517 -15.32 5.83 -7.08
N LYS A 518 -16.12 6.80 -6.62
CA LYS A 518 -16.87 7.64 -7.54
C LYS A 518 -15.82 8.44 -8.29
N SER A 519 -15.70 8.26 -9.61
CA SER A 519 -15.00 9.27 -10.38
C SER A 519 -15.70 10.59 -10.10
N LYS A 520 -14.96 11.57 -9.61
CA LYS A 520 -15.40 12.95 -9.80
C LYS A 520 -15.28 13.18 -11.29
N LYS A 521 -16.29 12.78 -12.08
CA LYS A 521 -16.53 13.45 -13.35
C LYS A 521 -16.65 14.92 -12.97
N CYS A 522 -15.63 15.70 -13.33
CA CYS A 522 -15.75 17.14 -13.45
C CYS A 522 -16.90 17.37 -14.43
N TRP A 523 -18.10 17.57 -13.91
CA TRP A 523 -19.14 18.23 -14.68
C TRP A 523 -18.72 19.69 -14.71
N SER A 524 -18.22 20.11 -15.87
CA SER A 524 -18.29 21.51 -16.27
C SER A 524 -19.74 21.96 -16.18
N LEU A 525 -19.99 22.92 -15.30
CA LEU A 525 -20.67 24.18 -15.61
C LEU A 525 -20.14 25.24 -14.63
#